data_AF-A0A812NYC6-F1
#
_entry.id   AF-A0A812NYC6-F1
#
_cell.length_a   1.000
_cell.length_b   1.000
_cell.length_c   1.000
_cell.angle_alpha   90.00
_cell.angle_beta   90.00
_cell.angle_gamma   90.00
#
_symmetry.space_group_name_H-M   'P 1'
#
loop_
_entity.id
_entity.type
_entity.pdbx_description
1 polymer ?
#
loop_
_entity_poly.entity_id
_entity_poly.type
_entity_poly.pdbx_seq_one_letter_code
_entity_poly.pdbx_strand_id
1 'polypeptide(L)'
;MDDEQLKPEKVELLQMNLPLPVDLQLIESSLKAEPLAEGELWDAPEEFVLALSSIPLYALRVRVWGFLNSIDWARARILTAHEELTDAARKLKESPKLEQLLALVLFVGNYLNGGTSRGRADGFDLEALPKLAKLRGK
;
A
#
# COMPACT_ATOMS: atom_id res chain seq x y z
N MET A 1 20.71 -2.30 -14.65
CA MET A 1 19.48 -3.03 -14.29
C MET A 1 18.75 -3.17 -15.60
N ASP A 2 18.72 -4.39 -16.12
CA ASP A 2 18.26 -4.69 -17.48
C ASP A 2 17.00 -5.54 -17.40
N ASP A 3 15.85 -4.89 -17.59
CA ASP A 3 14.52 -5.49 -17.47
C ASP A 3 14.17 -6.41 -18.67
N GLU A 4 15.00 -6.42 -19.72
CA GLU A 4 14.88 -7.39 -20.80
C GLU A 4 15.40 -8.75 -20.36
N GLN A 5 16.48 -8.75 -19.59
CA GLN A 5 17.14 -9.96 -19.09
C GLN A 5 16.53 -10.49 -17.80
N LEU A 6 16.10 -9.60 -16.90
CA LEU A 6 15.54 -9.98 -15.61
C LEU A 6 14.21 -9.26 -15.37
N LYS A 7 13.11 -9.99 -15.61
CA LYS A 7 11.75 -9.45 -15.46
C LYS A 7 11.42 -9.08 -14.00
N PRO A 8 10.53 -8.10 -13.77
CA PRO A 8 10.17 -7.64 -12.43
C PRO A 8 9.76 -8.77 -11.47
N GLU A 9 9.04 -9.78 -11.95
CA GLU A 9 8.61 -10.93 -11.14
C GLU A 9 9.82 -11.74 -10.65
N LYS A 10 10.88 -11.83 -11.45
CA LYS A 10 12.13 -12.49 -11.06
C LYS A 10 12.93 -11.65 -10.08
N VAL A 11 12.92 -10.31 -10.22
CA VAL A 11 13.52 -9.40 -9.23
C VAL A 11 12.82 -9.53 -7.88
N GLU A 12 11.49 -9.62 -7.87
CA GLU A 12 10.70 -9.82 -6.66
C GLU A 12 11.03 -11.17 -6.00
N LEU A 13 11.08 -12.26 -6.78
CA LEU A 13 11.49 -13.56 -6.27
C LEU A 13 12.91 -13.55 -5.70
N LEU A 14 13.86 -12.88 -6.37
CA LEU A 14 15.20 -12.70 -5.84
C LEU A 14 15.18 -11.94 -4.52
N GLN A 15 14.38 -10.87 -4.42
CA GLN A 15 14.26 -10.05 -3.22
C GLN A 15 13.70 -10.85 -2.03
N MET A 16 12.76 -11.77 -2.28
CA MET A 16 12.20 -12.65 -1.25
C MET A 16 13.16 -13.75 -0.78
N ASN A 17 14.14 -14.12 -1.61
CA ASN A 17 15.06 -15.23 -1.38
C ASN A 17 16.53 -14.78 -1.34
N LEU A 18 16.81 -13.51 -1.00
CA LEU A 18 18.19 -13.05 -0.86
C LEU A 18 18.88 -13.84 0.26
N PRO A 19 20.11 -14.33 0.04
CA PRO A 19 20.88 -15.02 1.07
C PRO A 19 21.01 -14.14 2.30
N LEU A 20 20.76 -14.74 3.47
CA LEU A 20 20.94 -14.09 4.75
C LEU A 20 22.44 -14.00 5.07
N PRO A 21 22.85 -13.06 5.95
CA PRO A 21 24.25 -12.99 6.39
C PRO A 21 24.78 -14.30 6.98
N VAL A 22 23.93 -15.10 7.61
CA VAL A 22 24.30 -16.42 8.16
C VAL A 22 24.61 -17.43 7.05
N ASP A 23 23.87 -17.39 5.94
CA ASP A 23 24.09 -18.29 4.80
C ASP A 23 25.44 -18.01 4.14
N LEU A 24 25.78 -16.71 4.00
CA LEU A 24 27.07 -16.28 3.48
C LEU A 24 28.22 -16.69 4.40
N GLN A 25 28.06 -16.53 5.71
CA GLN A 25 29.08 -16.93 6.69
C GLN A 25 29.32 -18.44 6.67
N LEU A 26 28.25 -19.23 6.56
CA LEU A 26 28.36 -20.68 6.47
C LEU A 26 29.19 -21.08 5.24
N ILE A 27 28.83 -20.56 4.06
CA ILE A 27 29.54 -20.84 2.81
C ILE A 27 31.01 -20.39 2.88
N GLU A 28 31.29 -19.19 3.37
CA GLU A 28 32.66 -18.70 3.54
C GLU A 28 33.49 -19.56 4.51
N SER A 29 32.86 -20.04 5.58
CA SER A 29 33.53 -20.90 6.56
C SER A 29 33.84 -22.28 5.98
N SER A 30 32.92 -22.86 5.20
CA SER A 30 33.12 -24.13 4.51
C SER A 30 34.25 -24.04 3.48
N LEU A 31 34.28 -22.97 2.67
CA LEU A 31 35.36 -22.71 1.72
C LEU A 31 36.76 -22.61 2.37
N LYS A 32 36.83 -22.13 3.62
CA LYS A 32 38.09 -21.98 4.37
C LYS A 32 38.49 -23.24 5.12
N ALA A 33 37.53 -24.03 5.60
CA ALA A 33 37.77 -25.19 6.46
C ALA A 33 38.07 -26.47 5.65
N GLU A 34 37.28 -26.75 4.62
CA GLU A 34 37.39 -27.97 3.82
C GLU A 34 37.11 -27.64 2.35
N PRO A 35 38.15 -27.45 1.52
CA PRO A 35 37.95 -27.30 0.07
C PRO A 35 37.38 -28.61 -0.49
N LEU A 36 36.48 -28.48 -1.48
CA LEU A 36 35.89 -29.63 -2.17
C LEU A 36 36.98 -30.57 -2.69
N ALA A 37 36.71 -31.88 -2.62
CA ALA A 37 37.62 -32.89 -3.17
C ALA A 37 37.76 -32.74 -4.69
N GLU A 38 38.85 -33.25 -5.25
CA GLU A 38 39.11 -33.16 -6.69
C GLU A 38 38.00 -33.86 -7.49
N GLY A 39 37.21 -33.09 -8.23
CA GLY A 39 36.07 -33.57 -9.01
C GLY A 39 34.69 -33.39 -8.33
N GLU A 40 34.63 -32.93 -7.09
CA GLU A 40 33.38 -32.53 -6.44
C GLU A 40 33.00 -31.08 -6.80
N LEU A 41 31.69 -30.86 -6.95
CA LEU A 41 31.09 -29.57 -7.26
C LEU A 41 30.04 -29.22 -6.20
N TRP A 42 29.80 -27.93 -6.03
CA TRP A 42 28.70 -27.45 -5.21
C TRP A 42 27.36 -27.80 -5.87
N ASP A 43 26.34 -28.02 -5.05
CA ASP A 43 24.97 -28.12 -5.55
C ASP A 43 24.48 -26.74 -6.03
N ALA A 44 23.44 -26.75 -6.88
CA ALA A 44 22.94 -25.54 -7.54
C ALA A 44 22.57 -24.38 -6.58
N PRO A 45 22.02 -24.59 -5.37
CA PRO A 45 21.76 -23.51 -4.42
C PRO A 45 23.05 -22.83 -3.94
N GLU A 46 24.08 -23.60 -3.59
CA GLU A 46 25.37 -23.09 -3.12
C GLU A 46 26.10 -22.34 -4.24
N GLU A 47 26.10 -22.90 -5.47
CA GLU A 47 26.62 -22.20 -6.65
C GLU A 47 25.90 -20.87 -6.88
N PHE A 48 24.58 -20.84 -6.73
CA PHE A 48 23.79 -19.63 -6.88
C PHE A 48 24.14 -18.56 -5.82
N VAL A 49 24.26 -18.95 -4.54
CA VAL A 49 24.64 -18.01 -3.47
C VAL A 49 26.06 -17.49 -3.66
N LEU A 50 27.00 -18.34 -4.09
CA LEU A 50 28.37 -17.95 -4.41
C LEU A 50 28.40 -16.96 -5.58
N ALA A 51 27.69 -17.27 -6.67
CA ALA A 51 27.59 -16.37 -7.82
C ALA A 51 26.97 -15.03 -7.44
N LEU A 52 25.89 -15.04 -6.65
CA LEU A 52 25.20 -13.83 -6.23
C LEU A 52 26.05 -12.98 -5.27
N SER A 53 26.74 -13.60 -4.31
CA SER A 53 27.59 -12.91 -3.32
C SER A 53 28.85 -12.31 -3.95
N SER A 54 29.32 -12.85 -5.07
CA SER A 54 30.40 -12.25 -5.86
C SER A 54 30.05 -10.88 -6.43
N ILE A 55 28.75 -10.55 -6.56
CA ILE A 55 28.28 -9.28 -7.08
C ILE A 55 28.34 -8.22 -5.96
N PRO A 56 29.12 -7.13 -6.13
CA PRO A 56 29.22 -6.09 -5.10
C PRO A 56 27.85 -5.47 -4.80
N LEU A 57 27.49 -5.45 -3.52
CA LEU A 57 26.24 -4.86 -3.02
C LEU A 57 24.98 -5.50 -3.64
N TYR A 58 25.01 -6.79 -4.00
CA TYR A 58 23.90 -7.48 -4.67
C TYR A 58 22.54 -7.24 -3.98
N ALA A 59 22.49 -7.35 -2.65
CA ALA A 59 21.25 -7.19 -1.89
C ALA A 59 20.68 -5.76 -1.98
N LEU A 60 21.56 -4.74 -1.99
CA LEU A 60 21.13 -3.36 -2.20
C LEU A 60 20.65 -3.15 -3.65
N ARG A 61 21.38 -3.70 -4.64
CA ARG A 61 21.01 -3.60 -6.05
C ARG A 61 19.66 -4.22 -6.32
N VAL A 62 19.38 -5.44 -5.84
CA VAL A 62 18.08 -6.10 -6.00
C VAL A 62 16.96 -5.28 -5.36
N ARG A 63 17.15 -4.76 -4.14
CA ARG A 63 16.16 -3.89 -3.49
C ARG A 63 15.88 -2.59 -4.26
N VAL A 64 16.92 -1.92 -4.74
CA VAL A 64 16.77 -0.70 -5.56
C VAL A 64 16.10 -1.02 -6.89
N TRP A 65 16.41 -2.17 -7.48
CA TRP A 65 15.75 -2.61 -8.71
C TRP A 65 14.26 -2.86 -8.50
N GLY A 66 13.88 -3.58 -7.44
CA GLY A 66 12.48 -3.77 -7.08
C GLY A 66 11.75 -2.44 -6.81
N PHE A 67 12.43 -1.49 -6.19
CA PHE A 67 11.90 -0.13 -6.04
C PHE A 67 11.68 0.57 -7.38
N LEU A 68 12.66 0.56 -8.30
CA LEU A 68 12.52 1.18 -9.62
C LEU A 68 11.40 0.54 -10.44
N ASN A 69 11.22 -0.77 -10.34
CA ASN A 69 10.13 -1.49 -11.03
C ASN A 69 8.73 -1.10 -10.51
N SER A 70 8.63 -0.62 -9.26
CA SER A 70 7.35 -0.34 -8.60
C SER A 70 7.03 1.13 -8.41
N ILE A 71 8.01 2.03 -8.54
CA ILE A 71 7.85 3.44 -8.17
C ILE A 71 6.81 4.18 -9.01
N ASP A 72 6.76 3.94 -10.32
CA ASP A 72 5.81 4.63 -11.20
C ASP A 72 4.36 4.20 -10.90
N TRP A 73 4.15 2.91 -10.66
CA TRP A 73 2.85 2.40 -10.22
C TRP A 73 2.45 2.98 -8.87
N ALA A 74 3.36 2.95 -7.89
CA ALA A 74 3.10 3.48 -6.55
C ALA A 74 2.77 4.98 -6.59
N ARG A 75 3.54 5.74 -7.38
CA ARG A 75 3.33 7.17 -7.61
C ARG A 75 1.97 7.44 -8.26
N ALA A 76 1.64 6.74 -9.35
CA ALA A 76 0.37 6.90 -10.04
C ALA A 76 -0.81 6.65 -9.09
N ARG A 77 -0.76 5.56 -8.32
CA ARG A 77 -1.79 5.22 -7.33
C ARG A 77 -1.98 6.31 -6.27
N ILE A 78 -0.90 6.87 -5.76
CA ILE A 78 -0.96 7.94 -4.75
C ILE A 78 -1.55 9.22 -5.35
N LEU A 79 -1.12 9.60 -6.56
CA LEU A 79 -1.62 10.80 -7.23
C LEU A 79 -3.10 10.70 -7.55
N THR A 80 -3.56 9.57 -8.10
CA THR A 80 -4.98 9.34 -8.37
C THR A 80 -5.81 9.41 -7.09
N ALA A 81 -5.40 8.73 -6.02
CA ALA A 81 -6.13 8.78 -4.75
C ALA A 81 -6.19 10.20 -4.17
N HIS A 82 -5.12 10.98 -4.29
CA HIS A 82 -5.08 12.37 -3.88
C HIS A 82 -6.06 13.25 -4.69
N GLU A 83 -6.04 13.13 -6.02
CA GLU A 83 -6.92 13.87 -6.91
C GLU A 83 -8.39 13.55 -6.65
N GLU A 84 -8.74 12.27 -6.52
CA GLU A 84 -10.10 11.81 -6.24
C GLU A 84 -10.60 12.33 -4.88
N LEU A 85 -9.78 12.24 -3.83
CA LEU A 85 -10.14 12.73 -2.51
C LEU A 85 -10.33 14.25 -2.50
N THR A 86 -9.43 14.98 -3.17
CA THR A 86 -9.48 16.44 -3.27
C THR A 86 -10.73 16.88 -4.02
N ASP A 87 -11.02 16.25 -5.16
CA ASP A 87 -12.19 16.55 -5.95
C ASP A 87 -13.50 16.20 -5.23
N ALA A 88 -13.56 15.07 -4.53
CA ALA A 88 -14.71 14.69 -3.72
C ALA A 88 -14.94 15.69 -2.57
N ALA A 89 -13.89 16.04 -1.82
CA ALA A 89 -13.99 17.02 -0.73
C ALA A 89 -14.45 18.38 -1.23
N ARG A 90 -13.92 18.83 -2.37
CA ARG A 90 -14.32 20.07 -3.03
C ARG A 90 -15.79 20.03 -3.45
N LYS A 91 -16.22 18.99 -4.16
CA LYS A 91 -17.61 18.80 -4.59
C LYS A 91 -18.58 18.78 -3.41
N LEU A 92 -18.21 18.16 -2.30
CA LEU A 92 -19.05 18.15 -1.08
C LEU A 92 -19.14 19.54 -0.46
N LYS A 93 -18.00 20.25 -0.32
CA LYS A 93 -17.94 21.58 0.31
C LYS A 93 -18.61 22.67 -0.52
N GLU A 94 -18.48 22.61 -1.85
CA GLU A 94 -18.96 23.64 -2.77
C GLU A 94 -20.36 23.37 -3.31
N SER A 95 -21.03 22.30 -2.90
CA SER A 95 -22.36 21.95 -3.44
C SER A 95 -23.47 22.74 -2.74
N PRO A 96 -24.10 23.74 -3.40
CA PRO A 96 -25.22 24.46 -2.83
C PRO A 96 -26.45 23.56 -2.65
N LYS A 97 -26.58 22.51 -3.49
CA LYS A 97 -27.67 21.53 -3.38
C LYS A 97 -27.55 20.70 -2.11
N LEU A 98 -26.32 20.31 -1.74
CA LEU A 98 -26.07 19.56 -0.51
C LEU A 98 -26.34 20.44 0.71
N GLU A 99 -25.87 21.69 0.69
CA GLU A 99 -26.17 22.67 1.75
C GLU A 99 -27.68 22.85 1.95
N GLN A 100 -28.44 23.08 0.87
CA GLN A 100 -29.89 23.21 0.92
C GLN A 100 -30.58 21.96 1.47
N LEU A 101 -30.12 20.77 1.07
CA LEU A 101 -30.65 19.51 1.57
C LEU A 101 -30.40 19.37 3.09
N LEU A 102 -29.18 19.64 3.55
CA LEU A 102 -28.84 19.58 4.97
C LEU A 102 -29.65 20.61 5.79
N ALA A 103 -29.84 21.82 5.25
CA ALA A 103 -30.68 22.84 5.88
C ALA A 103 -32.15 22.40 5.99
N LEU A 104 -32.69 21.75 4.95
CA LEU A 104 -34.05 21.21 4.97
C LEU A 104 -34.18 20.08 6.01
N VAL A 105 -33.21 19.17 6.08
CA VAL A 105 -33.17 18.12 7.09
C VAL A 105 -33.15 18.72 8.49
N LEU A 106 -32.33 19.74 8.73
CA LEU A 106 -32.27 20.43 10.02
C LEU A 106 -33.61 21.09 10.36
N PHE A 107 -34.23 21.78 9.40
CA PHE A 107 -35.53 22.43 9.57
C PHE A 107 -36.63 21.42 9.95
N VAL A 108 -36.77 20.34 9.18
CA VAL A 108 -37.76 19.29 9.44
C VAL A 108 -37.47 18.59 10.76
N GLY A 109 -36.20 18.29 11.04
CA GLY A 109 -35.77 17.67 12.30
C GLY A 109 -36.12 18.53 13.51
N ASN A 110 -35.86 19.84 13.45
CA ASN A 110 -36.21 20.77 14.52
C ASN A 110 -37.73 20.87 14.71
N TYR A 111 -38.50 20.92 13.61
CA TYR A 111 -39.97 20.91 13.69
C TYR A 111 -40.52 19.65 14.36
N LEU A 112 -40.07 18.47 13.92
CA LEU A 112 -40.53 17.18 14.47
C LEU A 112 -40.11 16.95 15.92
N ASN A 113 -38.96 17.49 16.33
CA ASN A 113 -38.46 17.37 17.70
C ASN A 113 -38.85 18.57 18.59
N GLY A 114 -39.77 19.42 18.13
CA GLY A 114 -40.26 20.57 18.88
C GLY A 114 -40.74 20.18 20.29
N GLY A 115 -40.28 20.92 21.30
CA GLY A 115 -40.59 20.63 22.72
C GLY A 115 -39.67 19.61 23.39
N THR A 116 -38.73 19.01 22.66
CA THR A 116 -37.64 18.21 23.23
C THR A 116 -36.33 18.99 23.25
N SER A 117 -35.31 18.47 23.95
CA SER A 117 -33.95 19.01 23.91
C SER A 117 -33.31 19.00 22.51
N ARG A 118 -33.92 18.33 21.52
CA ARG A 118 -33.44 18.20 20.14
C ARG A 118 -34.16 19.11 19.14
N GLY A 119 -35.15 19.90 19.56
CA GLY A 119 -35.97 20.74 18.66
C GLY A 119 -35.39 22.12 18.31
N ARG A 120 -34.17 22.43 18.76
CA ARG A 120 -33.47 23.72 18.59
C ARG A 120 -32.00 23.51 18.27
N ALA A 121 -31.70 22.59 17.38
CA ALA A 121 -30.33 22.31 16.96
C ALA A 121 -29.87 23.32 15.91
N ASP A 122 -28.60 23.71 15.97
CA ASP A 122 -27.92 24.53 14.94
C ASP A 122 -27.26 23.65 13.85
N GLY A 123 -27.22 22.34 14.08
CA GLY A 123 -26.65 21.34 13.18
C GLY A 123 -26.89 19.94 13.70
N PHE A 124 -26.50 18.94 12.92
CA PHE A 124 -26.65 17.53 13.30
C PHE A 124 -25.48 16.71 12.76
N ASP A 125 -25.23 15.57 13.39
CA ASP A 125 -24.24 14.60 12.93
C ASP A 125 -24.71 13.92 11.63
N LEU A 126 -23.83 13.78 10.63
CA LEU A 126 -24.15 13.12 9.37
C LEU A 126 -24.64 11.68 9.54
N GLU A 127 -24.32 11.02 10.67
CA GLU A 127 -24.90 9.74 11.07
C GLU A 127 -26.43 9.75 11.24
N ALA A 128 -27.05 10.94 11.29
CA ALA A 128 -28.51 11.09 11.27
C ALA A 128 -29.12 10.82 9.88
N LEU A 129 -28.39 11.06 8.79
CA LEU A 129 -28.91 10.93 7.42
C LEU A 129 -29.39 9.52 7.09
N PRO A 130 -28.65 8.43 7.39
CA PRO A 130 -29.13 7.07 7.16
C PRO A 130 -30.36 6.70 7.99
N LYS A 131 -30.58 7.38 9.14
CA LYS A 131 -31.73 7.13 10.02
C LYS A 131 -33.01 7.72 9.43
N LEU A 132 -32.92 8.78 8.63
CA LEU A 132 -34.06 9.37 7.92
C LEU A 132 -34.74 8.37 6.99
N ALA A 133 -33.98 7.51 6.31
CA ALA A 133 -34.52 6.49 5.42
C ALA A 133 -35.42 5.45 6.14
N LYS A 134 -35.32 5.35 7.47
CA LYS A 134 -36.14 4.45 8.29
C LYS A 134 -37.43 5.09 8.80
N LEU A 135 -37.58 6.41 8.66
CA LEU A 135 -38.80 7.11 9.04
C LEU A 135 -39.86 6.84 7.98
N ARG A 136 -40.98 6.24 8.38
CA ARG A 136 -42.16 6.10 7.54
C ARG A 136 -43.07 7.30 7.75
N GLY A 137 -43.55 7.89 6.67
CA GLY A 137 -44.66 8.86 6.73
C GLY A 137 -45.91 8.18 7.31
N LYS A 138 -46.68 8.93 8.09
CA LYS A 138 -48.04 8.52 8.44
C LYS A 138 -48.97 8.69 7.24
#